data_AF-S9QBQ6-F1
#
_entry.id   AF-S9QBQ6-F1
#
_cell.length_a   1.000
_cell.length_b   1.000
_cell.length_c   1.000
_cell.angle_alpha   90.00
_cell.angle_beta   90.00
_cell.angle_gamma   90.00
#
_symmetry.space_group_name_H-M   'P 1'
#
loop_
_entity.id
_entity.type
_entity.pdbx_description
1 polymer ?
#
loop_
_entity_poly.entity_id
_entity_poly.type
_entity_poly.pdbx_seq_one_letter_code
_entity_poly.pdbx_strand_id
1 'polypeptide(L)'
;MKRALACVGLLAACAPAGPNVPRSDRIPYTLDAGGVQLSDRAQRIDFGRTDHSTIPAMTKLVGRGPTATRDCAGGGQQVEWPDGTALVFAAGEFRGWTNAAGSAGLSC
;
A
#
# COMPACT_ATOMS: atom_id res chain seq x y z
N MET A 1 -49.94 -53.95 -5.78
CA MET A 1 -48.75 -53.76 -4.93
C MET A 1 -47.86 -52.70 -5.60
N LYS A 2 -47.47 -51.68 -4.81
CA LYS A 2 -46.37 -50.70 -4.98
C LYS A 2 -46.28 -49.86 -6.28
N ARG A 3 -46.80 -48.62 -6.17
CA ARG A 3 -46.45 -47.46 -7.01
C ARG A 3 -45.01 -47.03 -6.68
N ALA A 4 -44.11 -47.07 -7.66
CA ALA A 4 -42.77 -46.50 -7.51
C ALA A 4 -42.83 -45.00 -7.81
N LEU A 5 -42.62 -44.20 -6.76
CA LEU A 5 -42.57 -42.75 -6.79
C LEU A 5 -41.33 -42.27 -7.56
N ALA A 6 -41.57 -41.36 -8.49
CA ALA A 6 -40.55 -40.53 -9.12
C ALA A 6 -40.03 -39.48 -8.12
N CYS A 7 -38.71 -39.32 -8.03
CA CYS A 7 -38.08 -38.11 -7.49
C CYS A 7 -36.86 -37.77 -8.36
N VAL A 8 -37.13 -37.07 -9.46
CA VAL A 8 -36.10 -36.36 -10.23
C VAL A 8 -35.76 -35.09 -9.43
N GLY A 9 -34.64 -35.13 -8.70
CA GLY A 9 -34.09 -33.96 -8.02
C GLY A 9 -33.40 -33.05 -9.02
N LEU A 10 -34.12 -32.02 -9.48
CA LEU A 10 -33.53 -30.90 -10.22
C LEU A 10 -32.73 -30.02 -9.24
N LEU A 11 -31.41 -30.13 -9.27
CA LEU A 11 -30.50 -29.20 -8.61
C LEU A 11 -30.45 -27.90 -9.43
N ALA A 12 -31.31 -26.95 -9.08
CA ALA A 12 -31.23 -25.57 -9.55
C ALA A 12 -30.04 -24.86 -8.85
N ALA A 13 -28.88 -24.83 -9.51
CA ALA A 13 -27.75 -24.00 -9.10
C ALA A 13 -27.76 -22.71 -9.92
N CYS A 14 -28.46 -21.69 -9.41
CA CYS A 14 -28.44 -20.35 -9.99
C CYS A 14 -27.81 -19.39 -8.98
N ALA A 15 -26.57 -18.99 -9.23
CA ALA A 15 -26.05 -17.72 -8.72
C ALA A 15 -25.10 -17.15 -9.79
N PRO A 16 -25.37 -15.94 -10.33
CA PRO A 16 -24.40 -15.26 -11.17
C PRO A 16 -23.20 -14.89 -10.29
N ALA A 17 -22.01 -15.34 -10.68
CA ALA A 17 -20.78 -14.77 -10.20
C ALA A 17 -20.77 -13.29 -10.62
N GLY A 18 -21.14 -12.39 -9.70
CA GLY A 18 -20.97 -10.97 -9.90
C GLY A 18 -19.50 -10.68 -10.23
N PRO A 19 -19.21 -9.66 -11.06
CA PRO A 19 -17.84 -9.33 -11.40
C PRO A 19 -17.05 -9.11 -10.13
N ASN A 20 -16.02 -9.95 -9.95
CA ASN A 20 -15.06 -9.85 -8.86
C ASN A 20 -14.23 -8.59 -9.15
N VAL A 21 -14.73 -7.41 -8.75
CA VAL A 21 -14.01 -6.15 -8.92
C VAL A 21 -12.71 -6.32 -8.14
N PRO A 22 -11.53 -6.24 -8.80
CA PRO A 22 -10.26 -6.32 -8.08
C PRO A 22 -10.28 -5.26 -6.99
N ARG A 23 -10.18 -5.70 -5.73
CA ARG A 23 -9.99 -4.79 -4.61
C ARG A 23 -8.75 -3.96 -4.94
N SER A 24 -8.83 -2.64 -4.82
CA SER A 24 -7.64 -1.80 -5.02
C SER A 24 -6.52 -2.36 -4.14
N ASP A 25 -5.41 -2.80 -4.75
CA ASP A 25 -4.25 -3.35 -4.03
C ASP A 25 -3.56 -2.29 -3.14
N ARG A 26 -4.05 -1.06 -3.15
CA ARG A 26 -3.55 0.04 -2.31
C ARG A 26 -4.09 -0.09 -0.89
N ILE A 27 -3.18 -0.09 0.07
CA ILE A 27 -3.51 0.02 1.50
C ILE A 27 -3.53 1.51 1.85
N PRO A 28 -4.63 2.04 2.42
CA PRO A 28 -4.72 3.45 2.75
C PRO A 28 -3.73 3.83 3.86
N TYR A 29 -3.06 4.95 3.68
CA TYR A 29 -2.11 5.50 4.65
C TYR A 29 -2.18 7.02 4.66
N THR A 30 -1.76 7.61 5.77
CA THR A 30 -1.54 9.05 5.95
C THR A 30 -0.09 9.29 6.32
N LEU A 31 0.40 10.48 6.00
CA LEU A 31 1.71 10.95 6.40
C LEU A 31 1.54 11.99 7.52
N ASP A 32 2.38 11.90 8.55
CA ASP A 32 2.38 12.85 9.67
C ASP A 32 3.80 13.10 10.20
N ALA A 33 3.91 13.89 11.27
CA ALA A 33 5.18 14.32 11.82
C ALA A 33 6.15 13.19 12.21
N GLY A 34 5.69 11.94 12.38
CA GLY A 34 6.52 10.79 12.74
C GLY A 34 6.82 9.82 11.58
N GLY A 35 6.17 9.96 10.43
CA GLY A 35 6.37 9.08 9.28
C GLY A 35 5.06 8.68 8.59
N VAL A 36 4.87 7.38 8.38
CA VAL A 36 3.74 6.82 7.63
C VAL A 36 2.80 6.03 8.55
N GLN A 37 1.59 6.53 8.74
CA GLN A 37 0.53 5.86 9.50
C GLN A 37 -0.38 5.10 8.56
N LEU A 38 -0.61 3.81 8.81
CA LEU A 38 -1.64 3.09 8.06
C LEU A 38 -3.01 3.57 8.55
N SER A 39 -3.91 3.90 7.64
CA SER A 39 -5.22 4.47 7.98
C SER A 39 -6.20 3.42 8.53
N ASP A 40 -5.95 2.14 8.22
CA ASP A 40 -6.84 1.02 8.56
C ASP A 40 -6.46 0.31 9.88
N ARG A 41 -5.29 0.63 10.46
CA ARG A 41 -4.76 -0.04 11.66
C ARG A 41 -3.70 0.81 12.36
N ALA A 42 -3.41 0.51 13.63
CA ALA A 42 -2.42 1.23 14.44
C ALA A 42 -0.95 1.01 14.04
N GLN A 43 -0.67 0.32 12.92
CA GLN A 43 0.70 0.05 12.47
C GLN A 43 1.30 1.28 11.78
N ARG A 44 2.60 1.48 11.95
CA ARG A 44 3.33 2.66 11.45
C ARG A 44 4.70 2.29 10.87
N ILE A 45 5.16 3.12 9.95
CA ILE A 45 6.55 3.18 9.49
C ILE A 45 7.14 4.50 10.03
N ASP A 46 7.89 4.41 11.13
CA ASP A 46 8.52 5.57 11.77
C ASP A 46 9.81 5.99 11.07
N PHE A 47 10.22 7.25 11.28
CA PHE A 47 11.58 7.68 11.00
C PHE A 47 12.63 6.79 11.69
N GLY A 48 13.82 6.68 11.09
CA GLY A 48 14.89 5.79 11.54
C GLY A 48 14.76 4.35 11.03
N ARG A 49 13.63 3.97 10.42
CA ARG A 49 13.53 2.68 9.73
C ARG A 49 14.40 2.67 8.48
N THR A 50 14.98 1.52 8.17
CA THR A 50 15.89 1.41 7.02
C THR A 50 15.16 1.54 5.69
N ASP A 51 15.85 2.02 4.67
CA ASP A 51 15.43 1.99 3.27
C ASP A 51 14.99 0.59 2.82
N HIS A 52 15.76 -0.44 3.17
CA HIS A 52 15.50 -1.84 2.85
C HIS A 52 14.19 -2.37 3.44
N SER A 53 13.69 -1.75 4.51
CA SER A 53 12.39 -2.11 5.11
C SER A 53 11.26 -1.17 4.69
N THR A 54 11.57 0.09 4.45
CA THR A 54 10.60 1.14 4.16
C THR A 54 10.14 1.12 2.71
N ILE A 55 11.06 0.98 1.75
CA ILE A 55 10.74 0.98 0.31
C ILE A 55 9.81 -0.19 -0.06
N PRO A 56 10.04 -1.45 0.39
CA PRO A 56 9.12 -2.54 0.10
C PRO A 56 7.75 -2.35 0.77
N ALA A 57 7.73 -1.81 1.99
CA ALA A 57 6.49 -1.50 2.68
C ALA A 57 5.67 -0.46 1.91
N MET A 58 6.28 0.65 1.50
CA MET A 58 5.63 1.68 0.69
C MET A 58 5.16 1.15 -0.66
N THR A 59 5.96 0.33 -1.33
CA THR A 59 5.56 -0.33 -2.58
C THR A 59 4.28 -1.13 -2.42
N LYS A 60 4.15 -1.85 -1.28
CA LYS A 60 2.93 -2.57 -0.94
C LYS A 60 1.77 -1.63 -0.59
N LEU A 61 2.03 -0.54 0.14
CA LEU A 61 0.99 0.43 0.49
C LEU A 61 0.42 1.11 -0.75
N VAL A 62 1.28 1.59 -1.65
CA VAL A 62 0.88 2.28 -2.89
C VAL A 62 0.31 1.31 -3.93
N GLY A 63 0.73 0.04 -3.87
CA GLY A 63 0.39 -1.01 -4.84
C GLY A 63 1.27 -1.01 -6.09
N ARG A 64 2.30 -0.15 -6.14
CA ARG A 64 3.25 -0.01 -7.25
C ARG A 64 4.63 0.38 -6.72
N GLY A 65 5.67 0.02 -7.45
CA GLY A 65 7.05 0.39 -7.12
C GLY A 65 7.33 1.89 -7.31
N PRO A 66 8.51 2.36 -6.87
CA PRO A 66 8.95 3.73 -7.09
C PRO A 66 8.97 4.12 -8.58
N THR A 67 8.63 5.37 -8.86
CA THR A 67 8.72 5.98 -10.20
C THR A 67 10.04 6.70 -10.43
N ALA A 68 10.68 7.17 -9.36
CA ALA A 68 11.96 7.86 -9.44
C ALA A 68 12.77 7.66 -8.16
N THR A 69 14.09 7.69 -8.33
CA THR A 69 15.06 7.81 -7.26
C THR A 69 16.05 8.90 -7.65
N ARG A 70 16.31 9.85 -6.77
CA ARG A 70 17.27 10.93 -7.00
C ARG A 70 18.18 11.14 -5.80
N ASP A 71 19.41 11.55 -6.07
CA ASP A 71 20.34 11.94 -5.01
C ASP A 71 20.04 13.36 -4.52
N CYS A 72 20.27 13.57 -3.23
CA CYS A 72 20.05 14.84 -2.56
C CYS A 72 21.37 15.42 -2.07
N ALA A 73 21.38 16.74 -1.86
CA ALA A 73 22.53 17.39 -1.24
C ALA A 73 22.85 16.74 0.12
N GLY A 74 24.13 16.61 0.45
CA GLY A 74 24.56 16.01 1.71
C GLY A 74 24.49 14.47 1.75
N GLY A 75 24.36 13.79 0.61
CA GLY A 75 24.39 12.33 0.54
C GLY A 75 23.09 11.65 0.94
N GLY A 76 21.98 12.40 0.94
CA GLY A 76 20.65 11.82 1.04
C GLY A 76 20.16 11.25 -0.29
N GLN A 77 19.06 10.50 -0.26
CA GLN A 77 18.38 9.97 -1.42
C GLN A 77 16.87 10.17 -1.27
N GLN A 78 16.22 10.65 -2.32
CA GLN A 78 14.76 10.73 -2.37
C GLN A 78 14.21 9.67 -3.31
N VAL A 79 13.19 8.95 -2.85
CA VAL A 79 12.47 7.91 -3.60
C VAL A 79 11.01 8.32 -3.73
N GLU A 80 10.46 8.27 -4.93
CA GLU A 80 9.12 8.76 -5.24
C GLU A 80 8.20 7.66 -5.75
N TRP A 81 6.92 7.75 -5.40
CA TRP A 81 5.87 6.83 -5.83
C TRP A 81 4.85 7.50 -6.76
N PRO A 82 4.08 6.71 -7.55
CA PRO A 82 3.10 7.23 -8.49
C PRO A 82 1.97 8.09 -7.89
N ASP A 83 1.74 8.00 -6.57
CA ASP A 83 0.74 8.81 -5.87
C ASP A 83 1.26 10.17 -5.42
N GLY A 84 2.50 10.52 -5.79
CA GLY A 84 3.15 11.78 -5.43
C GLY A 84 3.80 11.76 -4.05
N THR A 85 3.79 10.62 -3.35
CA THR A 85 4.55 10.47 -2.10
C THR A 85 6.03 10.31 -2.41
N ALA A 86 6.85 11.15 -1.78
CA ALA A 86 8.29 11.07 -1.81
C ALA A 86 8.83 10.84 -0.40
N LEU A 87 9.74 9.89 -0.24
CA LEU A 87 10.46 9.64 1.00
C LEU A 87 11.94 9.98 0.84
N VAL A 88 12.51 10.61 1.85
CA VAL A 88 13.92 10.99 1.95
C VAL A 88 14.62 10.03 2.91
N PHE A 89 15.73 9.49 2.44
CA PHE A 89 16.62 8.61 3.18
C PHE A 89 17.98 9.28 3.35
N ALA A 90 18.61 9.13 4.51
CA ALA A 90 19.99 9.55 4.74
C ALA A 90 20.70 8.50 5.57
N ALA A 91 21.91 8.13 5.14
CA ALA A 91 22.67 7.01 5.72
C ALA A 91 21.84 5.70 5.83
N GLY A 92 21.01 5.42 4.83
CA GLY A 92 20.16 4.23 4.76
C GLY A 92 18.91 4.26 5.66
N GLU A 93 18.65 5.37 6.38
CA GLU A 93 17.48 5.50 7.26
C GLU A 93 16.45 6.47 6.68
N PHE A 94 15.16 6.17 6.86
CA PHE A 94 14.05 7.05 6.54
C PHE A 94 14.07 8.27 7.46
N ARG A 95 14.13 9.47 6.87
CA ARG A 95 14.31 10.73 7.60
C ARG A 95 13.26 11.79 7.33
N GLY A 96 12.46 11.65 6.27
CA GLY A 96 11.44 12.64 5.96
C GLY A 96 10.62 12.27 4.75
N TRP A 97 9.51 12.96 4.56
CA TRP A 97 8.59 12.72 3.46
C TRP A 97 7.99 14.04 2.96
N THR A 98 7.54 14.01 1.71
CA THR A 98 6.77 15.08 1.07
C THR A 98 5.66 14.47 0.22
N ASN A 99 4.49 15.10 0.21
CA ASN A 99 3.43 14.86 -0.77
C ASN A 99 2.59 16.13 -0.95
N ALA A 100 1.45 16.04 -1.65
CA ALA A 100 0.54 17.18 -1.86
C ALA A 100 -0.08 17.74 -0.58
N ALA A 101 -0.14 16.97 0.51
CA ALA A 101 -0.73 17.39 1.78
C ALA A 101 0.29 18.09 2.71
N GLY A 102 1.58 17.92 2.47
CA GLY A 102 2.63 18.58 3.25
C GLY A 102 3.96 17.83 3.23
N SER A 103 4.75 18.09 4.26
CA SER A 103 6.05 17.44 4.48
C SER A 103 6.38 17.34 5.97
N ALA A 104 7.25 16.41 6.32
CA ALA A 104 7.87 16.34 7.65
C ALA A 104 9.26 15.68 7.58
N GLY A 105 10.13 16.04 8.51
CA GLY A 105 11.50 15.52 8.58
C GLY A 105 12.46 16.21 7.59
N LEU A 106 13.45 15.48 7.10
CA LEU A 106 14.39 15.99 6.10
C LEU A 106 13.74 16.11 4.72
N SER A 107 14.12 17.17 3.99
CA SER A 107 13.76 17.40 2.60
C SER A 107 14.98 17.33 1.71
N CYS A 108 14.73 16.95 0.46
CA CYS A 108 15.58 17.31 -0.68
C CYS A 108 14.95 18.52 -1.38
#